data_AF-A0A847X6X0-F1
#
_entry.id   AF-A0A847X6X0-F1
#
_cell.length_a   1.000
_cell.length_b   1.000
_cell.length_c   1.000
_cell.angle_alpha   90.00
_cell.angle_beta   90.00
_cell.angle_gamma   90.00
#
_symmetry.space_group_name_H-M   'P 1'
#
loop_
_entity.id
_entity.type
_entity.pdbx_description
1 polymer ?
#
loop_
_entity_poly.entity_id
_entity_poly.type
_entity_poly.pdbx_seq_one_letter_code
_entity_poly.pdbx_strand_id
1 'polypeptide(L)'
;MKIKEWNLKSFSAAKGFTLIEVLTAISISFILIMILVRLLGFSIDLMDFTVQRDQLLFNGRGAVDYIEREINRSYKIHSVKDKNHTSGEDLGFILEIKPYGETKEERQFVLYTLNREKLRRRTLKTDKPFTEAGDINKGNNIIAEEISSLQGSYYDSSRHMIRLNITTTDNRSYSMEVYVGDKINET
;
A
#
# COMPACT_ATOMS: atom_id res chain seq x y z
N MET A 1 -21.84 44.63 69.75
CA MET A 1 -21.38 43.85 68.57
C MET A 1 -19.93 44.23 68.32
N LYS A 2 -18.96 43.41 68.77
CA LYS A 2 -17.52 43.71 68.63
C LYS A 2 -16.99 43.04 67.36
N ILE A 3 -16.42 43.83 66.45
CA ILE A 3 -15.78 43.35 65.24
C ILE A 3 -14.44 42.72 65.63
N LYS A 4 -14.25 41.45 65.24
CA LYS A 4 -13.03 40.68 65.48
C LYS A 4 -11.92 41.25 64.59
N GLU A 5 -10.94 41.93 65.19
CA GLU A 5 -9.77 42.42 64.47
C GLU A 5 -8.94 41.21 63.98
N TRP A 6 -8.81 41.07 62.66
CA TRP A 6 -7.96 40.06 62.06
C TRP A 6 -6.50 40.47 62.24
N ASN A 7 -5.75 39.64 62.96
CA ASN A 7 -4.33 39.86 63.25
C ASN A 7 -3.49 39.64 61.98
N LEU A 8 -3.24 40.71 61.24
CA LEU A 8 -2.45 40.74 59.99
C LEU A 8 -0.96 40.38 60.17
N LYS A 9 -0.44 40.28 61.41
CA LYS A 9 0.96 39.89 61.66
C LYS A 9 1.29 38.45 61.28
N SER A 10 0.29 37.58 61.15
CA SER A 10 0.50 36.18 60.73
C SER A 10 0.91 36.06 59.26
N PHE A 11 0.50 37.00 58.41
CA PHE A 11 0.77 36.96 56.97
C PHE A 11 2.19 37.39 56.59
N SER A 12 2.88 38.15 57.45
CA SER A 12 4.25 38.65 57.18
C SER A 12 5.36 37.66 57.57
N ALA A 13 5.01 36.49 58.12
CA ALA A 13 5.97 35.45 58.51
C ALA A 13 6.30 34.46 57.37
N ALA A 14 5.55 34.50 56.25
CA ALA A 14 5.87 33.73 55.07
C ALA A 14 6.98 34.46 54.28
N LYS A 15 8.14 33.81 54.12
CA LYS A 15 9.17 34.27 53.17
C LYS A 15 8.56 34.18 51.76
N GLY A 16 8.12 35.32 51.22
CA GLY A 16 7.60 35.41 49.87
C GLY A 16 8.71 35.21 48.83
N PHE A 17 8.31 34.85 47.61
CA PHE A 17 9.24 34.79 46.48
C PHE A 17 9.71 36.19 46.09
N THR A 18 10.99 36.31 45.78
CA THR A 18 11.53 37.50 45.17
C THR A 18 11.07 37.63 43.71
N LEU A 19 10.96 38.86 43.21
CA LEU A 19 10.56 39.11 41.82
C LEU A 19 11.46 38.39 40.81
N ILE A 20 12.75 38.27 41.11
CA ILE A 20 13.73 37.59 40.25
C ILE A 20 13.49 36.07 40.20
N GLU A 21 13.12 35.44 41.31
CA GLU A 21 12.76 34.01 41.35
C GLU A 21 11.52 33.73 40.49
N VAL A 22 10.53 34.62 40.51
CA VAL A 22 9.33 34.49 39.66
C VAL A 22 9.68 34.63 38.18
N LEU A 23 10.48 35.63 37.81
CA LEU A 23 10.89 35.85 36.42
C LEU A 23 11.76 34.71 35.87
N THR A 24 12.66 34.18 36.68
CA THR A 24 13.51 33.05 36.30
C THR A 24 12.69 31.76 36.14
N ALA A 25 11.75 31.49 37.05
CA ALA A 25 10.83 30.36 36.91
C ALA A 25 10.00 30.43 35.62
N ILE A 26 9.40 31.59 35.33
CA ILE A 26 8.63 31.80 34.09
C ILE A 26 9.51 31.60 32.85
N SER A 27 10.73 32.15 32.85
CA SER A 27 11.67 32.01 31.73
C SER A 27 12.04 30.54 31.48
N ILE A 28 12.34 29.80 32.55
CA ILE A 28 12.62 28.36 32.46
C ILE A 28 11.39 27.60 31.95
N SER A 29 10.19 27.90 32.46
CA SER A 29 8.95 27.30 31.99
C SER A 29 8.72 27.53 30.50
N PHE A 30 8.98 28.73 29.98
CA PHE A 30 8.87 29.01 28.55
C PHE A 30 9.85 28.20 27.71
N ILE A 31 11.11 28.09 28.16
CA ILE A 31 12.12 27.26 27.47
C ILE A 31 11.65 25.80 27.42
N LEU A 32 11.16 25.27 28.54
CA LEU A 32 10.62 23.91 28.61
C LEU A 32 9.43 23.72 27.67
N ILE A 33 8.47 24.65 27.67
CA ILE A 33 7.31 24.61 26.77
C ILE A 33 7.76 24.63 25.31
N MET A 34 8.72 25.48 24.92
CA MET A 34 9.23 25.50 23.55
C MET A 34 9.88 24.18 23.14
N ILE A 35 10.68 23.58 24.02
CA ILE A 35 11.30 22.27 23.77
C ILE A 35 10.21 21.22 23.56
N LEU A 36 9.19 21.18 24.42
CA LEU A 36 8.08 20.24 24.31
C LEU A 36 7.30 20.41 23.00
N VAL A 37 7.00 21.65 22.61
CA VAL A 37 6.31 21.94 21.34
C VAL A 37 7.15 21.49 20.14
N ARG A 38 8.47 21.71 20.17
CA ARG A 38 9.38 21.26 19.11
C ARG A 38 9.46 19.75 19.03
N LEU A 39 9.57 19.06 20.17
CA LEU A 39 9.57 17.60 20.22
C LEU A 39 8.25 17.04 19.69
N LEU A 40 7.12 17.65 20.05
CA LEU A 40 5.81 17.24 19.56
C LEU A 40 5.72 17.39 18.03
N GLY A 41 6.11 18.54 17.48
CA GLY A 41 6.12 18.75 16.03
C GLY A 41 6.99 17.73 15.30
N PHE A 42 8.22 17.53 15.79
CA PHE A 42 9.12 16.53 15.23
C PHE A 42 8.55 15.10 15.29
N SER A 43 7.82 14.77 16.36
CA SER A 43 7.20 13.45 16.51
C SER A 43 6.06 13.24 15.50
N ILE A 44 5.28 14.28 15.23
CA ILE A 44 4.22 14.25 14.20
C ILE A 44 4.84 14.07 12.82
N ASP A 45 5.88 14.83 12.48
CA ASP A 45 6.56 14.74 11.18
C ASP A 45 7.17 13.34 10.96
N LEU A 46 7.79 12.78 11.99
CA LEU A 46 8.31 11.40 11.94
C LEU A 46 7.20 10.36 11.77
N MET A 47 6.07 10.55 12.43
CA MET A 47 4.92 9.66 12.31
C MET A 47 4.40 9.67 10.86
N ASP A 48 4.17 10.85 10.29
CA ASP A 48 3.68 10.99 8.92
C ASP A 48 4.65 10.38 7.90
N PHE A 49 5.95 10.63 8.07
CA PHE A 49 6.99 10.03 7.23
C PHE A 49 6.97 8.49 7.32
N THR A 50 6.81 7.94 8.52
CA THR A 50 6.77 6.49 8.72
C THR A 50 5.53 5.88 8.10
N VAL A 51 4.36 6.49 8.30
CA VAL A 51 3.08 6.03 7.71
C VAL A 51 3.16 5.98 6.18
N GLN A 52 3.70 7.03 5.55
CA GLN A 52 3.88 7.04 4.09
C GLN A 52 4.80 5.91 3.60
N ARG A 53 5.90 5.64 4.32
CA ARG A 53 6.82 4.55 3.96
C ARG A 53 6.21 3.17 4.14
N ASP A 54 5.44 2.98 5.21
CA ASP A 54 4.76 1.72 5.48
C ASP A 54 3.66 1.46 4.44
N GLN A 55 2.95 2.50 4.00
CA GLN A 55 1.95 2.38 2.94
C GLN A 55 2.56 1.97 1.60
N LEU A 56 3.70 2.58 1.21
CA LEU A 56 4.46 2.17 0.02
C LEU A 56 4.93 0.72 0.09
N LEU A 57 5.47 0.31 1.25
CA LEU A 57 5.92 -1.07 1.48
C LEU A 57 4.75 -2.06 1.35
N PHE A 58 3.62 -1.73 1.98
CA PHE A 58 2.41 -2.54 1.96
C PHE A 58 1.82 -2.63 0.55
N ASN A 59 1.81 -1.53 -0.21
CA ASN A 59 1.35 -1.51 -1.60
C ASN A 59 2.19 -2.41 -2.50
N GLY A 60 3.52 -2.29 -2.44
CA GLY A 60 4.43 -3.09 -3.28
C GLY A 60 4.40 -4.58 -2.91
N ARG A 61 4.68 -4.90 -1.64
CA ARG A 61 4.73 -6.31 -1.18
C ARG A 61 3.35 -6.96 -1.20
N GLY A 62 2.33 -6.25 -0.75
CA GLY A 62 0.95 -6.73 -0.73
C GLY A 62 0.43 -7.03 -2.14
N ALA A 63 0.78 -6.22 -3.15
CA ALA A 63 0.46 -6.52 -4.54
C ALA A 63 1.13 -7.80 -5.03
N VAL A 64 2.42 -7.98 -4.76
CA VAL A 64 3.17 -9.20 -5.12
C VAL A 64 2.50 -10.43 -4.50
N ASP A 65 2.28 -10.43 -3.18
CA ASP A 65 1.69 -11.57 -2.48
C ASP A 65 0.24 -11.82 -2.92
N TYR A 66 -0.53 -10.78 -3.26
CA TYR A 66 -1.88 -10.92 -3.80
C TYR A 66 -1.87 -11.61 -5.17
N ILE A 67 -1.04 -11.12 -6.09
CA ILE A 67 -0.92 -11.66 -7.44
C ILE A 67 -0.39 -13.09 -7.40
N GLU A 68 0.58 -13.37 -6.52
CA GLU A 68 1.10 -14.72 -6.29
C GLU A 68 -0.01 -15.71 -5.93
N ARG A 69 -0.90 -15.34 -5.00
CA ARG A 69 -2.05 -16.19 -4.66
C ARG A 69 -2.98 -16.41 -5.85
N GLU A 70 -3.15 -15.41 -6.73
CA GLU A 70 -3.93 -15.58 -7.96
C GLU A 70 -3.22 -16.47 -8.99
N ILE A 71 -1.90 -16.35 -9.12
CA ILE A 71 -1.09 -17.22 -9.97
C ILE A 71 -1.20 -18.66 -9.48
N ASN A 72 -1.10 -18.89 -8.17
CA ASN A 72 -1.15 -20.25 -7.61
C ASN A 72 -2.52 -20.91 -7.82
N ARG A 73 -3.62 -20.14 -7.68
CA ARG A 73 -4.98 -20.66 -7.91
C ARG A 73 -5.41 -20.71 -9.38
N SER A 74 -4.62 -20.16 -10.31
CA SER A 74 -4.98 -20.17 -11.73
C SER A 74 -4.98 -21.60 -12.27
N TYR A 75 -5.87 -21.87 -13.21
CA TYR A 75 -5.91 -23.12 -13.94
C TYR A 75 -4.94 -23.10 -15.13
N LYS A 76 -4.90 -21.98 -15.86
CA LYS A 76 -4.07 -21.79 -17.04
C LYS A 76 -3.51 -20.36 -17.09
N ILE A 77 -2.38 -20.21 -17.77
CA ILE A 77 -1.73 -18.91 -17.97
C ILE A 77 -1.53 -18.72 -19.47
N HIS A 78 -1.98 -17.56 -19.95
CA HIS A 78 -1.86 -17.17 -21.35
C HIS A 78 -0.89 -16.00 -21.48
N SER A 79 -0.18 -15.91 -22.61
CA SER A 79 0.64 -14.73 -22.86
C SER A 79 -0.26 -13.56 -23.29
N VAL A 80 0.07 -12.36 -22.85
CA VAL A 80 -0.62 -11.14 -23.32
C VAL A 80 -0.41 -10.92 -24.83
N LYS A 81 0.71 -11.41 -25.38
CA LYS A 81 1.04 -11.33 -26.81
C LYS A 81 -0.01 -12.00 -27.70
N ASP A 82 -0.67 -13.04 -27.19
CA ASP A 82 -1.68 -13.82 -27.92
C ASP A 82 -2.96 -13.01 -28.21
N LYS A 83 -3.15 -11.88 -27.51
CA LYS A 83 -4.30 -10.97 -27.64
C LYS A 83 -3.99 -9.65 -28.36
N ASN A 84 -2.80 -9.48 -28.93
CA ASN A 84 -2.32 -8.20 -29.47
C ASN A 84 -2.36 -7.04 -28.45
N HIS A 85 -2.34 -7.32 -27.15
CA HIS A 85 -2.20 -6.29 -26.14
C HIS A 85 -0.77 -5.74 -26.21
N THR A 86 -0.63 -4.51 -26.70
CA THR A 86 0.66 -3.87 -27.01
C THR A 86 1.12 -2.86 -25.95
N SER A 87 0.33 -2.63 -24.90
CA SER A 87 0.72 -1.67 -23.87
C SER A 87 1.71 -2.32 -22.91
N GLY A 88 2.95 -1.85 -22.87
CA GLY A 88 3.95 -2.21 -21.85
C GLY A 88 3.58 -1.79 -20.41
N GLU A 89 2.29 -1.61 -20.15
CA GLU A 89 1.66 -1.25 -18.89
C GLU A 89 0.96 -2.47 -18.26
N ASP A 90 1.23 -3.70 -18.69
CA ASP A 90 0.71 -4.91 -18.07
C ASP A 90 1.81 -5.83 -17.55
N LEU A 91 1.41 -6.89 -16.85
CA LEU A 91 2.36 -7.87 -16.29
C LEU A 91 2.89 -8.89 -17.30
N GLY A 92 2.44 -8.83 -18.57
CA GLY A 92 2.86 -9.74 -19.63
C GLY A 92 2.17 -11.11 -19.63
N PHE A 93 1.21 -11.36 -18.73
CA PHE A 93 0.43 -12.60 -18.68
C PHE A 93 -1.04 -12.38 -18.28
N ILE A 94 -1.87 -13.36 -18.64
CA ILE A 94 -3.30 -13.42 -18.31
C ILE A 94 -3.55 -14.72 -17.55
N LEU A 95 -4.28 -14.62 -16.44
CA LEU A 95 -4.64 -15.79 -15.64
C LEU A 95 -6.04 -16.25 -16.01
N GLU A 96 -6.21 -17.55 -16.24
CA GLU A 96 -7.51 -18.22 -16.32
C GLU A 96 -7.80 -18.88 -14.99
N ILE A 97 -8.88 -18.46 -14.32
CA ILE A 97 -9.28 -18.92 -12.99
C ILE A 97 -10.69 -19.50 -13.09
N LYS A 98 -10.95 -20.60 -12.39
CA LYS A 98 -12.31 -21.13 -12.26
C LYS A 98 -13.10 -20.28 -11.26
N PRO A 99 -14.29 -19.76 -11.61
CA PRO A 99 -15.14 -19.02 -10.68
C PRO A 99 -15.57 -19.94 -9.52
N TYR A 100 -15.62 -19.38 -8.32
CA TYR A 100 -15.99 -20.12 -7.12
C TYR A 100 -17.50 -20.37 -7.09
N GLY A 101 -17.93 -21.62 -7.05
CA GLY A 101 -19.32 -22.01 -6.77
C GLY A 101 -20.28 -22.00 -7.97
N GLU A 102 -19.82 -21.84 -9.21
CA GLU A 102 -20.70 -21.85 -10.39
C GLU A 102 -20.71 -23.19 -11.13
N THR A 103 -21.88 -23.55 -11.63
CA THR A 103 -22.15 -24.77 -12.40
C THR A 103 -21.68 -24.61 -13.83
N LYS A 104 -20.62 -25.37 -14.18
CA LYS A 104 -20.16 -25.73 -15.54
C LYS A 104 -19.93 -24.57 -16.54
N GLU A 105 -18.68 -24.46 -16.95
CA GLU A 105 -18.16 -23.79 -18.17
C GLU A 105 -17.84 -22.29 -18.10
N GLU A 106 -18.28 -21.53 -17.09
CA GLU A 106 -17.77 -20.15 -16.95
C GLU A 106 -16.28 -20.13 -16.60
N ARG A 107 -15.50 -19.44 -17.44
CA ARG A 107 -14.08 -19.14 -17.25
C ARG A 107 -13.96 -17.69 -16.83
N GLN A 108 -13.04 -17.41 -15.92
CA GLN A 108 -12.68 -16.04 -15.56
C GLN A 108 -11.25 -15.74 -15.97
N PHE A 109 -11.09 -14.82 -16.92
CA PHE A 109 -9.78 -14.29 -17.28
C PHE A 109 -9.46 -13.07 -16.41
N VAL A 110 -8.20 -12.95 -15.99
CA VAL A 110 -7.69 -11.85 -15.16
C VAL A 110 -6.46 -11.25 -15.82
N LEU A 111 -6.50 -9.94 -16.01
CA LEU A 111 -5.40 -9.13 -16.54
C LEU A 111 -5.04 -8.04 -15.53
N TYR A 112 -3.75 -7.83 -15.33
CA TYR A 112 -3.26 -6.73 -14.50
C TYR A 112 -2.65 -5.64 -15.35
N THR A 113 -3.06 -4.41 -15.10
CA THR A 113 -2.63 -3.23 -15.87
C THR A 113 -2.25 -2.10 -14.92
N LEU A 114 -1.23 -1.35 -15.28
CA LEU A 114 -0.84 -0.10 -14.66
C LEU A 114 -1.53 1.04 -15.39
N ASN A 115 -2.09 1.99 -14.65
CA ASN A 115 -2.58 3.24 -15.23
C ASN A 115 -2.54 4.32 -14.13
N ARG A 116 -1.97 5.50 -14.42
CA ARG A 116 -1.89 6.61 -13.45
C ARG A 116 -1.42 6.15 -12.06
N GLU A 117 -0.30 5.43 -12.02
CA GLU A 117 0.32 4.91 -10.80
C GLU A 117 -0.49 3.89 -9.99
N LYS A 118 -1.57 3.35 -10.56
CA LYS A 118 -2.42 2.35 -9.91
C LYS A 118 -2.39 1.04 -10.67
N LEU A 119 -1.99 -0.01 -9.97
CA LEU A 119 -2.09 -1.38 -10.44
C LEU A 119 -3.53 -1.85 -10.32
N ARG A 120 -4.14 -2.18 -11.46
CA ARG A 120 -5.52 -2.58 -11.58
C ARG A 120 -5.65 -4.02 -12.02
N ARG A 121 -6.57 -4.71 -11.37
CA ARG A 121 -7.07 -6.01 -11.78
C ARG A 121 -8.32 -5.84 -12.63
N ARG A 122 -8.23 -6.27 -13.88
CA ARG A 122 -9.33 -6.38 -14.85
C ARG A 122 -9.70 -7.84 -15.04
N THR A 123 -10.95 -8.07 -15.40
CA THR A 123 -11.53 -9.39 -15.50
C THR A 123 -12.44 -9.53 -16.73
N LEU A 124 -12.65 -10.77 -17.14
CA LEU A 124 -13.67 -11.13 -18.11
C LEU A 124 -14.22 -12.49 -17.70
N LYS A 125 -15.52 -12.57 -17.42
CA LYS A 125 -16.25 -13.83 -17.28
C LYS A 125 -16.87 -14.20 -18.63
N THR A 126 -16.63 -15.42 -19.09
CA THR A 126 -17.21 -15.96 -20.33
C THR A 126 -17.10 -17.49 -20.34
N ASP A 127 -18.03 -18.14 -21.01
CA ASP A 127 -18.00 -19.54 -21.43
C ASP A 127 -16.99 -19.84 -22.54
N LYS A 128 -16.58 -18.82 -23.30
CA LYS A 128 -15.69 -18.96 -24.46
C LYS A 128 -14.24 -19.28 -24.09
N PRO A 129 -13.53 -20.05 -24.93
CA PRO A 129 -12.08 -20.23 -24.79
C PRO A 129 -11.34 -18.91 -24.97
N PHE A 130 -10.09 -18.86 -24.50
CA PHE A 130 -9.28 -17.64 -24.50
C PHE A 130 -9.12 -17.00 -25.90
N THR A 131 -8.99 -17.82 -26.94
CA THR A 131 -8.88 -17.41 -28.35
C THR A 131 -10.10 -16.67 -28.88
N GLU A 132 -11.29 -16.94 -28.32
CA GLU A 132 -12.56 -16.34 -28.71
C GLU A 132 -13.12 -15.35 -27.67
N ALA A 133 -12.46 -15.25 -26.51
CA ALA A 133 -12.84 -14.32 -25.47
C ALA A 133 -12.77 -12.89 -26.00
N GLY A 134 -13.60 -11.97 -25.47
CA GLY A 134 -13.50 -10.55 -25.79
C GLY A 134 -12.35 -9.84 -25.05
N ASP A 135 -12.42 -8.51 -25.00
CA ASP A 135 -11.45 -7.70 -24.25
C ASP A 135 -11.60 -7.91 -22.73
N ILE A 136 -10.47 -8.03 -22.04
CA ILE A 136 -10.41 -8.15 -20.58
C ILE A 136 -10.41 -6.74 -19.98
N ASN A 137 -11.56 -6.08 -20.04
CA ASN A 137 -11.73 -4.69 -19.60
C ASN A 137 -12.82 -4.50 -18.53
N LYS A 138 -13.46 -5.57 -18.06
CA LYS A 138 -14.52 -5.51 -17.05
C LYS A 138 -13.94 -5.62 -15.64
N GLY A 139 -14.46 -4.85 -14.70
CA GLY A 139 -13.92 -4.79 -13.33
C GLY A 139 -12.67 -3.89 -13.27
N ASN A 140 -12.62 -3.05 -12.23
CA ASN A 140 -11.62 -2.01 -12.08
C ASN A 140 -11.14 -1.96 -10.63
N ASN A 141 -10.66 -3.10 -10.14
CA ASN A 141 -10.21 -3.21 -8.75
C ASN A 141 -8.77 -2.71 -8.67
N ILE A 142 -8.56 -1.67 -7.86
CA ILE A 142 -7.22 -1.18 -7.53
C ILE A 142 -6.61 -2.18 -6.54
N ILE A 143 -5.48 -2.78 -6.92
CA ILE A 143 -4.73 -3.73 -6.11
C ILE A 143 -3.67 -3.02 -5.28
N ALA A 144 -3.01 -2.03 -5.89
CA ALA A 144 -2.05 -1.17 -5.24
C ALA A 144 -2.02 0.21 -5.91
N GLU A 145 -1.66 1.20 -5.11
CA GLU A 145 -1.39 2.57 -5.54
C GLU A 145 0.12 2.84 -5.44
N GLU A 146 0.55 3.98 -5.97
CA GLU A 146 1.95 4.42 -5.94
C GLU A 146 2.91 3.45 -6.67
N ILE A 147 2.44 2.83 -7.75
CA ILE A 147 3.22 1.94 -8.60
C ILE A 147 3.74 2.72 -9.81
N SER A 148 5.06 2.79 -9.98
CA SER A 148 5.68 3.50 -11.10
C SER A 148 5.86 2.63 -12.35
N SER A 149 6.11 1.33 -12.17
CA SER A 149 6.43 0.44 -13.29
C SER A 149 6.15 -1.03 -12.99
N LEU A 150 5.80 -1.76 -14.05
CA LEU A 150 5.67 -3.23 -14.08
C LEU A 150 6.79 -3.90 -14.90
N GLN A 151 7.77 -3.11 -15.34
CA GLN A 151 8.81 -3.55 -16.28
C GLN A 151 9.63 -4.72 -15.70
N GLY A 152 9.89 -5.72 -16.55
CA GLY A 152 10.57 -6.95 -16.15
C GLY A 152 9.63 -8.04 -15.64
N SER A 153 8.32 -7.77 -15.57
CA SER A 153 7.31 -8.82 -15.44
C SER A 153 7.09 -9.51 -16.79
N TYR A 154 7.04 -10.84 -16.79
CA TYR A 154 6.70 -11.63 -17.97
C TYR A 154 6.35 -13.07 -17.60
N TYR A 155 5.69 -13.76 -18.53
CA TYR A 155 5.54 -15.20 -18.50
C TYR A 155 6.46 -15.87 -19.53
N ASP A 156 7.29 -16.80 -19.06
CA ASP A 156 8.11 -17.69 -19.85
C ASP A 156 7.38 -19.02 -20.04
N SER A 157 6.75 -19.19 -21.20
CA SER A 157 6.05 -20.43 -21.56
C SER A 157 6.98 -21.61 -21.74
N SER A 158 8.27 -21.39 -22.08
CA SER A 158 9.23 -22.49 -22.29
C SER A 158 9.68 -23.09 -20.95
N ARG A 159 9.81 -22.25 -19.93
CA ARG A 159 10.22 -22.67 -18.57
C ARG A 159 9.06 -22.87 -17.60
N HIS A 160 7.83 -22.55 -18.02
CA HIS A 160 6.66 -22.52 -17.15
C HIS A 160 6.91 -21.67 -15.89
N MET A 161 7.45 -20.46 -16.10
CA MET A 161 7.75 -19.53 -15.01
C MET A 161 7.12 -18.17 -15.26
N ILE A 162 6.58 -17.58 -14.20
CA ILE A 162 6.22 -16.17 -14.18
C ILE A 162 7.29 -15.42 -13.38
N ARG A 163 7.84 -14.38 -13.99
CA ARG A 163 8.56 -13.33 -13.27
C ARG A 163 7.61 -12.17 -13.05
N LEU A 164 7.46 -11.76 -11.80
CA LEU A 164 6.71 -10.57 -11.42
C LEU A 164 7.71 -9.53 -10.92
N ASN A 165 7.60 -8.31 -11.40
CA ASN A 165 8.36 -7.17 -10.91
C ASN A 165 7.47 -5.93 -10.84
N ILE A 166 7.35 -5.37 -9.64
CA ILE A 166 6.57 -4.18 -9.35
C ILE A 166 7.52 -3.14 -8.76
N THR A 167 7.59 -1.96 -9.37
CA THR A 167 8.36 -0.83 -8.84
C THR A 167 7.44 0.25 -8.33
N THR A 168 7.69 0.74 -7.12
CA THR A 168 6.93 1.84 -6.49
C THR A 168 7.48 3.21 -6.91
N THR A 169 6.74 4.27 -6.63
CA THR A 169 7.15 5.66 -6.96
C THR A 169 8.42 6.12 -6.24
N ASP A 170 8.78 5.49 -5.11
CA ASP A 170 10.05 5.71 -4.41
C ASP A 170 11.22 4.86 -4.94
N ASN A 171 11.06 4.29 -6.15
CA ASN A 171 12.04 3.45 -6.85
C ASN A 171 12.43 2.15 -6.12
N ARG A 172 11.60 1.64 -5.21
CA ARG A 172 11.78 0.28 -4.67
C ARG A 172 11.17 -0.74 -5.62
N SER A 173 11.90 -1.80 -5.91
CA SER A 173 11.41 -2.92 -6.72
C SER A 173 11.13 -4.14 -5.86
N TYR A 174 9.97 -4.74 -6.10
CA TYR A 174 9.52 -5.97 -5.48
C TYR A 174 9.37 -7.01 -6.58
N SER A 175 10.20 -8.05 -6.52
CA SER A 175 10.18 -9.10 -7.53
C SER A 175 9.95 -10.47 -6.90
N MET A 176 9.33 -11.35 -7.67
CA MET A 176 9.25 -12.78 -7.38
C MET A 176 9.34 -13.58 -8.68
N GLU A 177 9.75 -14.83 -8.55
CA GLU A 177 9.69 -15.81 -9.62
C GLU A 177 8.88 -17.01 -9.12
N VAL A 178 7.86 -17.40 -9.89
CA VAL A 178 6.96 -18.50 -9.53
C VAL A 178 6.97 -19.52 -10.66
N TYR A 179 7.32 -20.75 -10.32
CA TYR A 179 7.14 -21.89 -11.19
C TYR A 179 5.67 -22.28 -11.19
N VAL A 180 5.07 -22.32 -12.38
CA VAL A 180 3.63 -22.54 -12.54
C VAL A 180 3.28 -23.96 -12.99
N GLY A 181 4.27 -24.79 -13.29
CA GLY A 181 4.09 -26.18 -13.73
C GLY A 181 3.39 -26.31 -15.08
N ASP A 182 3.05 -27.55 -15.45
CA ASP A 182 2.26 -27.88 -16.65
C ASP A 182 0.79 -27.49 -16.46
N LYS A 183 0.52 -26.20 -16.22
CA LYS A 183 -0.83 -25.65 -16.33
C LYS A 183 -1.24 -25.75 -17.79
N ILE A 184 -2.12 -26.73 -18.05
CA ILE A 184 -2.38 -27.38 -19.34
C ILE A 184 -2.52 -26.37 -20.48
N ASN A 185 -1.46 -26.24 -21.29
CA ASN A 185 -1.49 -25.59 -22.60
C ASN A 185 -2.09 -26.53 -23.64
N GLU A 186 -3.35 -26.95 -23.46
CA GLU A 186 -4.08 -27.56 -24.57
C GLU A 186 -4.40 -26.46 -25.60
N THR A 187 -3.78 -26.63 -26.77
CA THR A 187 -3.99 -25.95 -28.06
C THR A 187 -5.43 -25.95 -28.48
#